data_AF-A0AAW1E922-F1
#
_entry.id   AF-A0AAW1E922-F1
#
_cell.length_a   1.000
_cell.length_b   1.000
_cell.length_c   1.000
_cell.angle_alpha   90.00
_cell.angle_beta   90.00
_cell.angle_gamma   90.00
#
_symmetry.space_group_name_H-M   'P 1'
#
loop_
_entity.id
_entity.type
_entity.pdbx_description
1 polymer ?
#
loop_
_entity_poly.entity_id
_entity_poly.type
_entity_poly.pdbx_seq_one_letter_code
_entity_poly.pdbx_strand_id
1 'polypeptide(L)'
;MIAAQLLAYYFTELKDDQLKKIDKYLYSMRFSDDTLKDIMNRFRREMENGLGRDTSPTATVKMLPTFVRAIPDGSGNNVLTW
;
A
#
# COMPACT_ATOMS: atom_id res chain seq x y z
N MET A 1 -25.36 -33.92 -22.41
CA MET A 1 -25.24 -32.85 -21.38
C MET A 1 -24.19 -33.18 -20.31
N ILE A 2 -24.14 -34.41 -19.77
CA ILE A 2 -23.18 -34.82 -18.72
C ILE A 2 -21.69 -34.73 -19.13
N ALA A 3 -21.35 -35.12 -20.37
CA ALA A 3 -19.96 -35.06 -20.85
C ALA A 3 -19.39 -33.62 -20.91
N ALA A 4 -20.22 -32.64 -21.26
CA ALA A 4 -19.82 -31.23 -21.27
C ALA A 4 -19.58 -30.70 -19.85
N GLN A 5 -20.37 -31.15 -18.87
CA GLN A 5 -20.19 -30.79 -17.47
C GLN A 5 -18.92 -31.41 -16.88
N LEU A 6 -18.61 -32.68 -17.19
CA LEU A 6 -17.36 -33.32 -16.80
C LEU A 6 -16.13 -32.62 -17.40
N LEU A 7 -16.21 -32.24 -18.68
CA LEU A 7 -15.13 -31.50 -19.33
C LEU A 7 -14.92 -30.12 -18.70
N ALA A 8 -16.01 -29.39 -18.41
CA ALA A 8 -15.95 -28.10 -17.74
C ALA A 8 -15.34 -28.21 -16.34
N TYR A 9 -15.75 -29.22 -15.56
CA TYR A 9 -15.19 -29.51 -14.23
C TYR A 9 -13.67 -29.77 -14.30
N TYR A 10 -13.22 -30.59 -15.26
CA TYR A 10 -11.80 -30.85 -15.46
C TYR A 10 -11.02 -29.57 -15.82
N PHE A 11 -11.56 -28.72 -16.70
CA PHE A 11 -10.94 -27.43 -17.03
C PHE A 11 -10.90 -26.46 -15.85
N THR A 12 -11.91 -26.44 -14.99
CA THR A 12 -11.90 -25.61 -13.77
C THR A 12 -10.84 -26.10 -12.78
N GLU A 13 -10.73 -27.41 -12.59
CA GLU A 13 -9.74 -28.02 -11.68
C GLU A 13 -8.30 -27.75 -12.18
N LEU A 14 -8.07 -27.84 -13.49
CA LEU A 14 -6.77 -27.55 -14.11
C LEU A 14 -6.37 -26.08 -13.95
N LYS A 15 -7.34 -25.15 -14.02
CA LYS A 15 -7.11 -23.71 -13.78
C LYS A 15 -6.82 -23.43 -12.31
N ASP A 16 -7.55 -24.05 -11.40
CA ASP A 16 -7.33 -23.92 -9.95
C ASP A 16 -5.93 -24.39 -9.55
N ASP A 17 -5.41 -25.44 -10.17
CA ASP A 17 -4.04 -25.92 -9.93
C ASP A 17 -2.96 -24.93 -10.39
N GLN A 18 -3.17 -24.25 -11.52
CA GLN A 18 -2.26 -23.20 -11.96
C GLN A 18 -2.31 -21.98 -11.04
N LEU A 19 -3.51 -21.57 -10.61
CA LEU A 19 -3.70 -20.49 -9.64
C LEU A 19 -3.00 -20.78 -8.31
N LYS A 20 -3.16 -21.99 -7.77
CA LYS A 20 -2.45 -22.42 -6.54
C LYS A 20 -0.93 -22.40 -6.71
N LYS A 21 -0.39 -22.77 -7.88
CA LYS A 21 1.05 -22.70 -8.16
C LYS A 21 1.55 -21.25 -8.20
N ILE A 22 0.80 -20.35 -8.85
CA ILE A 22 1.12 -18.92 -8.90
C ILE A 22 1.08 -18.32 -7.49
N ASP A 23 0.04 -18.63 -6.72
CA ASP A 23 -0.10 -18.16 -5.35
C ASP A 23 1.02 -18.61 -4.43
N LYS A 24 1.48 -19.86 -4.59
CA LYS A 24 2.64 -20.37 -3.86
C LYS A 24 3.93 -19.67 -4.29
N TYR A 25 4.11 -19.40 -5.59
CA TYR A 25 5.29 -18.72 -6.11
C TYR A 25 5.36 -17.25 -5.67
N LEU A 26 4.21 -16.56 -5.66
CA LEU A 26 4.08 -15.15 -5.27
C LEU A 26 3.69 -14.96 -3.80
N TYR A 27 3.87 -16.00 -2.97
CA TYR A 27 3.44 -15.97 -1.57
C TYR A 27 4.03 -14.79 -0.79
N SER A 28 5.28 -14.40 -1.08
CA SER A 28 5.94 -13.25 -0.45
C SER A 28 5.31 -11.89 -0.78
N MET A 29 4.52 -11.80 -1.86
CA MET A 29 3.79 -10.60 -2.26
C MET A 29 2.35 -10.59 -1.73
N ARG A 30 1.89 -11.69 -1.13
CA ARG A 30 0.56 -11.78 -0.49
C ARG A 30 0.68 -11.40 0.97
N PHE A 31 0.39 -10.14 1.27
CA PHE A 31 0.41 -9.63 2.63
C PHE A 31 -0.88 -9.96 3.37
N SER A 32 -0.76 -10.48 4.59
CA SER A 32 -1.88 -10.55 5.53
C SER A 32 -2.18 -9.18 6.13
N ASP A 33 -3.39 -9.00 6.66
CA ASP A 33 -3.77 -7.78 7.36
C ASP A 33 -2.81 -7.45 8.52
N ASP A 34 -2.31 -8.46 9.23
CA ASP A 34 -1.33 -8.26 10.30
C ASP A 34 0.01 -7.75 9.78
N THR A 35 0.44 -8.23 8.61
CA THR A 35 1.65 -7.72 7.94
C THR A 35 1.46 -6.27 7.51
N LEU A 36 0.29 -5.93 6.97
CA LEU A 36 -0.04 -4.55 6.58
C LEU A 36 -0.09 -3.61 7.80
N LYS A 37 -0.66 -4.06 8.92
CA LYS A 37 -0.66 -3.30 10.19
C LYS A 37 0.76 -3.08 10.73
N ASP A 38 1.62 -4.09 10.65
CA ASP A 38 3.03 -3.94 11.04
C ASP A 38 3.75 -2.92 10.14
N ILE A 39 3.56 -2.99 8.82
CA ILE A 39 4.13 -2.00 7.87
C ILE A 39 3.62 -0.58 8.20
N MET A 40 2.33 -0.42 8.46
CA MET A 40 1.74 0.86 8.86
C MET A 40 2.38 1.41 10.15
N ASN A 41 2.59 0.55 11.15
CA ASN A 41 3.23 0.94 12.41
C ASN A 41 4.70 1.34 12.22
N ARG A 42 5.44 0.60 11.38
CA ARG A 42 6.83 0.95 11.02
C ARG A 42 6.88 2.30 10.31
N PHE A 43 5.98 2.53 9.36
CA PHE A 43 5.91 3.80 8.63
C PHE A 43 5.56 4.96 9.56
N ARG A 44 4.61 4.77 10.50
CA ARG A 44 4.29 5.77 11.53
C ARG A 44 5.50 6.15 12.37
N ARG A 45 6.25 5.17 12.86
CA ARG A 45 7.48 5.40 13.63
C ARG A 45 8.52 6.19 12.82
N GLU A 46 8.69 5.88 11.54
CA GLU A 46 9.60 6.64 10.69
C GLU A 46 9.13 8.07 10.41
N MET A 47 7.82 8.32 10.34
CA MET A 47 7.29 9.70 10.28
C MET A 47 7.61 10.48 11.56
N GLU A 48 7.44 9.87 12.74
CA GLU A 48 7.82 10.48 14.02
C GLU A 48 9.33 10.77 14.06
N ASN A 49 10.16 9.84 13.61
CA ASN A 49 11.60 10.04 13.49
C ASN A 49 11.95 11.18 12.51
N GLY A 50 11.21 11.31 11.41
CA GLY A 50 11.41 12.38 10.43
C GLY A 50 11.10 13.78 10.96
N LEU A 51 10.10 13.88 11.85
CA LEU A 51 9.70 15.13 12.51
C LEU A 51 10.57 15.46 13.74
N GLY A 52 11.17 14.45 14.38
CA GLY A 52 12.01 14.63 15.56
C GLY A 52 13.28 15.41 15.24
N ARG A 53 13.58 16.45 16.04
CA ARG A 53 14.72 17.35 15.83
C ARG A 53 16.05 16.62 15.72
N ASP A 54 16.28 15.65 16.61
CA ASP A 54 17.55 14.93 16.71
C ASP A 54 17.59 13.69 15.79
N THR A 55 16.42 13.16 15.41
CA THR A 55 16.30 11.94 14.60
C THR A 55 16.18 12.22 13.10
N SER A 56 15.73 13.42 12.71
CA SER A 56 15.50 13.83 11.32
C SER A 56 16.73 13.71 10.39
N PRO A 57 17.97 14.07 10.82
CA PRO A 57 19.14 13.95 9.95
C PRO A 57 19.36 12.53 9.40
N THR A 58 19.14 11.51 10.24
CA THR A 58 19.32 10.09 9.89
C THR A 58 18.02 9.38 9.53
N ALA A 59 16.85 10.01 9.68
CA ALA A 59 15.56 9.41 9.36
C ALA A 59 15.46 9.07 7.86
N THR A 60 14.82 7.95 7.56
CA THR A 60 14.57 7.50 6.18
C THR A 60 13.41 8.27 5.55
N VAL A 61 12.35 8.51 6.32
CA VAL A 61 11.22 9.37 5.95
C VAL A 61 11.53 10.80 6.41
N LYS A 62 11.73 11.72 5.46
CA LYS A 62 12.32 13.05 5.74
C LYS A 62 11.37 14.11 6.30
N MET A 63 10.06 13.93 6.16
CA MET A 63 9.03 14.86 6.67
C MET A 63 9.34 16.34 6.39
N LEU A 64 9.65 16.67 5.14
CA LEU A 64 10.13 17.99 4.74
C LEU A 64 9.02 19.06 4.83
N PRO A 65 9.35 20.29 5.26
CA PRO A 65 8.39 21.38 5.30
C PRO A 65 8.04 21.85 3.88
N THR A 66 6.75 22.01 3.61
CA THR A 66 6.23 22.54 2.33
C THR A 66 5.96 24.05 2.40
N PHE A 67 6.02 24.65 3.59
CA PHE A 67 5.62 26.02 3.90
C PHE A 67 4.14 26.35 3.60
N VAL A 68 3.34 25.36 3.18
CA VAL A 68 1.88 25.47 3.07
C VAL A 68 1.28 25.33 4.47
N ARG A 69 0.56 26.36 4.93
CA ARG A 69 0.06 26.45 6.31
C ARG A 69 -1.40 26.03 6.49
N ALA A 70 -2.19 26.06 5.42
CA ALA A 70 -3.60 25.71 5.45
C ALA A 70 -4.08 25.26 4.07
N ILE A 71 -5.21 24.55 4.05
CA ILE A 71 -5.99 24.23 2.85
C ILE A 71 -6.81 25.51 2.49
N PRO A 72 -7.10 25.79 1.20
CA PRO A 72 -7.89 26.95 0.82
C PRO A 72 -9.26 26.98 1.53
N ASP A 73 -9.59 28.11 2.15
CA ASP A 73 -10.84 28.36 2.89
C ASP A 73 -11.85 29.21 2.09
N GLY A 74 -11.52 29.53 0.83
CA GLY A 74 -12.35 30.35 -0.06
C GLY A 74 -12.23 31.86 0.17
N SER A 75 -11.44 32.32 1.16
CA SER A 75 -11.20 33.74 1.41
C SER A 75 -10.04 34.34 0.59
N GLY A 76 -9.22 33.48 -0.01
CA GLY A 76 -8.09 33.88 -0.85
C GLY A 76 -8.54 34.48 -2.19
N ASN A 77 -8.19 35.74 -2.41
CA ASN A 77 -8.37 36.40 -3.71
C ASN A 77 -7.37 35.85 -4.74
N ASN A 78 -7.77 35.74 -6.02
CA ASN A 78 -6.98 35.24 -7.17
C ASN A 78 -5.81 36.15 -7.59
N VAL A 79 -4.98 36.58 -6.64
CA VAL A 79 -3.69 37.20 -6.91
C VAL A 79 -2.68 36.39 -6.12
N LEU A 80 -1.86 35.62 -6.84
CA LEU A 80 -0.77 34.81 -6.30
C LEU A 80 0.10 35.67 -5.38
N THR A 81 -0.15 35.57 -4.08
CA THR A 81 0.69 36.12 -3.03
C THR A 81 1.25 34.92 -2.28
N TRP A 82 2.57 34.74 -2.42
CA TRP A 82 3.37 33.78 -1.67
C TRP A 82 3.86 34.43 -0.38
#